data_AF-A0A6V7Y627-F1
#
_entry.id   AF-A0A6V7Y627-F1
#
_cell.length_a   1.000
_cell.length_b   1.000
_cell.length_c   1.000
_cell.angle_alpha   90.00
_cell.angle_beta   90.00
_cell.angle_gamma   90.00
#
_symmetry.space_group_name_H-M   'P 1'
#
loop_
_entity.id
_entity.type
_entity.pdbx_description
1 polymer ?
#
loop_
_entity_poly.entity_id
_entity_poly.type
_entity_poly.pdbx_seq_one_letter_code
_entity_poly.pdbx_strand_id
1 'polypeptide(L)'
;MEDLLWNRDEFDRAYNCTGINVNDVPIEQRRYPVAAIICIILGCIYYPLYFPCIYSFWKNRAKNPCYILLIYLSLTDLCILWMPTFAFGIFSLNGVVYCSSPFLTYFVGCCGLCTFFYLNEYLLYTIGNF
;
A
#
# COMPACT_ATOMS: atom_id res chain seq x y z
N MET A 1 1.39 12.51 8.67
CA MET A 1 2.56 12.08 9.49
C MET A 1 3.08 13.22 10.35
N GLU A 2 2.95 14.46 9.89
CA GLU A 2 3.32 15.67 10.63
C GLU A 2 2.61 15.78 11.99
N ASP A 3 1.30 15.50 12.08
CA ASP A 3 0.59 15.54 13.36
C ASP A 3 1.08 14.48 14.37
N LEU A 4 1.37 13.26 13.91
CA LEU A 4 1.92 12.22 14.78
C LEU A 4 3.34 12.58 15.29
N LEU A 5 4.16 13.22 14.45
CA LEU A 5 5.56 13.54 14.77
C LEU A 5 5.73 14.86 15.54
N TRP A 6 4.89 15.87 15.24
CA TRP A 6 5.06 17.23 15.75
C TRP A 6 3.90 17.73 16.62
N ASN A 7 2.72 17.11 16.55
CA ASN A 7 1.54 17.55 17.31
C ASN A 7 0.78 16.36 17.91
N ARG A 8 1.48 15.65 18.81
CA ARG A 8 0.96 14.45 19.46
C ARG A 8 -0.35 14.70 20.21
N ASP A 9 -0.54 15.88 20.79
CA ASP A 9 -1.75 16.22 21.56
C ASP A 9 -3.02 16.31 20.70
N GLU A 10 -2.87 16.81 19.46
CA GLU A 10 -3.97 16.86 18.50
C GLU A 10 -4.23 15.48 17.88
N PHE A 11 -3.16 14.74 17.58
CA PHE A 11 -3.26 13.36 17.12
C PHE A 11 -3.98 12.47 18.15
N ASP A 12 -3.60 12.56 19.42
CA ASP A 12 -4.18 11.77 20.51
C ASP A 12 -5.64 12.18 20.77
N ARG A 13 -6.07 13.41 20.45
CA ARG A 13 -7.49 13.80 20.45
C ARG A 13 -8.26 13.21 19.28
N ALA A 14 -7.72 13.29 18.06
CA ALA A 14 -8.41 12.85 16.85
C ALA A 14 -8.49 11.31 16.74
N TYR A 15 -7.47 10.60 17.25
CA TYR A 15 -7.32 9.15 17.14
C TYR A 15 -7.38 8.42 18.49
N ASN A 16 -8.09 8.99 19.47
CA ASN A 16 -8.19 8.41 20.80
C ASN A 16 -8.92 7.06 20.82
N CYS A 17 -8.26 6.02 21.35
CA CYS A 17 -8.84 4.68 21.53
C CYS A 17 -9.26 4.38 22.99
N THR A 18 -9.17 5.32 23.94
CA THR A 18 -9.43 5.06 25.37
C THR A 18 -10.86 4.61 25.68
N GLY A 19 -11.83 4.89 24.79
CA GLY A 19 -13.22 4.48 24.93
C GLY A 19 -13.61 3.24 24.13
N ILE A 20 -12.70 2.65 23.36
CA ILE A 20 -12.98 1.53 22.46
C ILE A 20 -12.23 0.30 22.98
N ASN A 21 -12.96 -0.67 23.54
CA ASN A 21 -12.33 -1.92 23.92
C ASN A 21 -12.23 -2.82 22.68
N VAL A 22 -10.98 -3.08 22.25
CA VAL A 22 -10.71 -3.96 21.12
C VAL A 22 -11.21 -5.38 21.40
N ASN A 23 -11.58 -5.79 22.60
CA ASN A 23 -12.13 -7.13 22.82
C ASN A 23 -13.66 -7.20 22.75
N ASP A 24 -14.37 -6.07 22.60
CA ASP A 24 -15.84 -6.05 22.56
C ASP A 24 -16.43 -6.71 21.31
N VAL A 25 -15.69 -6.68 20.20
CA VAL A 25 -16.08 -7.40 18.98
C VAL A 25 -15.17 -8.61 18.83
N PRO A 26 -15.73 -9.83 18.77
CA PRO A 26 -14.95 -11.06 18.67
C PRO A 26 -14.12 -11.09 17.38
N ILE A 27 -12.96 -11.74 17.47
CA ILE A 27 -11.97 -11.80 16.40
C ILE A 27 -12.58 -12.43 15.13
N GLU A 28 -13.48 -13.40 15.29
CA GLU A 28 -14.19 -14.09 14.22
C GLU A 28 -15.02 -13.14 13.34
N GLN A 29 -15.56 -12.06 13.92
CA GLN A 29 -16.36 -11.06 13.18
C GLN A 29 -15.50 -10.01 12.47
N ARG A 30 -14.20 -9.93 12.79
CA ARG A 30 -13.27 -8.92 12.26
C ARG A 30 -12.36 -9.46 11.17
N ARG A 31 -12.22 -10.78 11.10
CA ARG A 31 -11.37 -11.44 10.11
C ARG A 31 -12.16 -11.62 8.83
N TYR A 32 -11.56 -11.24 7.72
CA TYR A 32 -12.06 -11.56 6.39
C TYR A 32 -11.10 -12.54 5.72
N PRO A 33 -11.00 -13.79 6.20
CA PRO A 33 -9.93 -14.70 5.84
C PRO A 33 -9.97 -15.08 4.36
N VAL A 34 -11.16 -15.23 3.76
CA VAL A 34 -11.30 -15.58 2.34
C VAL A 34 -10.73 -14.47 1.45
N ALA A 35 -11.14 -13.23 1.68
CA ALA A 35 -10.64 -12.08 0.94
C ALA A 35 -9.12 -11.92 1.12
N ALA A 36 -8.65 -12.06 2.36
CA ALA A 36 -7.23 -11.96 2.69
C ALA A 36 -6.38 -13.01 1.96
N ILE A 37 -6.82 -14.28 1.96
CA ILE A 37 -6.13 -15.37 1.27
C ILE A 37 -6.09 -15.12 -0.24
N ILE A 38 -7.20 -14.69 -0.85
CA ILE A 38 -7.25 -14.35 -2.27
C ILE A 38 -6.25 -13.24 -2.60
N CYS A 39 -6.23 -12.16 -1.81
CA CYS A 39 -5.30 -11.05 -2.01
C CYS A 39 -3.82 -11.48 -1.88
N ILE A 40 -3.49 -12.32 -0.91
CA ILE A 40 -2.13 -12.84 -0.72
C ILE A 40 -1.72 -13.73 -1.89
N ILE A 41 -2.60 -14.65 -2.33
CA ILE A 41 -2.33 -15.53 -3.48
C ILE A 41 -2.09 -14.71 -4.74
N LEU A 42 -2.95 -13.72 -5.01
CA LEU A 42 -2.78 -12.82 -6.16
C LEU A 42 -1.47 -12.03 -6.06
N GLY A 43 -1.10 -11.55 -4.87
CA GLY A 43 0.20 -10.92 -4.63
C GLY A 43 1.36 -11.86 -4.97
N CYS A 44 1.34 -13.09 -4.46
CA CYS A 44 2.36 -14.10 -4.74
C CYS A 44 2.46 -14.49 -6.23
N ILE A 45 1.40 -14.30 -7.01
CA ILE A 45 1.42 -14.56 -8.47
C ILE A 45 1.89 -13.33 -9.24
N TYR A 46 1.34 -12.15 -8.96
CA TYR A 46 1.66 -10.94 -9.72
C TYR A 46 3.06 -10.42 -9.41
N TYR A 47 3.51 -10.45 -8.16
CA TYR A 47 4.82 -9.94 -7.78
C TYR A 47 6.00 -10.59 -8.55
N PRO A 48 6.11 -11.93 -8.64
CA PRO A 48 7.14 -12.57 -9.46
C PRO A 48 6.95 -12.33 -10.95
N LEU A 49 5.71 -12.15 -11.43
CA LEU A 49 5.40 -11.90 -12.84
C LEU A 49 5.88 -10.51 -13.31
N TYR A 50 5.95 -9.53 -12.41
CA TYR A 50 6.46 -8.19 -12.75
C TYR A 50 7.97 -8.18 -13.05
N PHE A 51 8.78 -9.03 -12.40
CA PHE A 51 10.23 -9.07 -12.62
C PHE A 51 10.65 -9.38 -14.08
N PRO A 52 10.15 -10.43 -14.76
CA PRO A 52 10.49 -10.69 -16.15
C PRO A 52 9.99 -9.57 -17.08
N CYS A 53 8.86 -8.93 -16.77
CA CYS A 53 8.36 -7.78 -17.53
C CYS A 53 9.32 -6.59 -17.43
N ILE A 54 9.74 -6.22 -16.23
CA ILE A 54 10.71 -5.13 -15.99
C ILE A 54 12.03 -5.43 -16.71
N TYR A 55 12.50 -6.69 -16.64
CA TYR A 55 13.72 -7.11 -17.34
C TYR A 55 13.62 -6.92 -18.87
N SER A 56 12.47 -7.27 -19.46
CA SER A 56 12.21 -7.08 -20.88
C SER A 56 12.22 -5.60 -21.28
N PHE A 57 11.60 -4.73 -20.47
CA PHE A 57 11.61 -3.29 -20.71
C PHE A 57 13.02 -2.70 -20.59
N TRP A 58 13.77 -3.12 -19.57
CA TRP A 58 15.15 -2.68 -19.35
C TRP A 58 16.05 -3.02 -20.54
N LYS A 59 15.89 -4.22 -21.11
CA LYS A 59 16.65 -4.64 -22.30
C LYS A 59 16.32 -3.79 -23.54
N ASN A 60 15.09 -3.30 -23.67
CA ASN A 60 14.64 -2.54 -24.83
C ASN A 60 14.63 -1.02 -24.63
N ARG A 61 15.01 -0.52 -23.44
CA ARG A 61 14.98 0.91 -23.09
C ARG A 61 15.72 1.83 -24.06
N ALA A 62 16.80 1.35 -24.66
CA ALA A 62 17.61 2.13 -25.60
C ALA A 62 16.92 2.34 -26.96
N LYS A 63 15.91 1.54 -27.29
CA LYS A 63 15.20 1.60 -28.58
C LYS A 63 14.10 2.65 -28.60
N ASN A 64 13.43 2.88 -27.47
CA ASN A 64 12.33 3.82 -27.38
C ASN A 64 12.21 4.38 -25.95
N PRO A 65 12.15 5.72 -25.76
CA PRO A 65 11.95 6.33 -24.45
C PRO A 65 10.67 5.87 -23.74
N CYS A 66 9.66 5.39 -24.47
CA CYS A 66 8.43 4.81 -23.90
C CYS A 66 8.73 3.62 -22.95
N TYR A 67 9.78 2.84 -23.21
CA TYR A 67 10.17 1.75 -22.30
C TYR A 67 10.66 2.25 -20.94
N ILE A 68 11.21 3.47 -20.87
CA ILE A 68 11.61 4.07 -19.59
C ILE A 68 10.36 4.34 -18.76
N LEU A 69 9.30 4.86 -19.38
CA LEU A 69 8.01 5.08 -18.69
C LEU A 69 7.39 3.77 -18.22
N LEU A 70 7.44 2.72 -19.04
CA LEU A 70 6.94 1.39 -18.64
C LEU A 70 7.70 0.81 -17.44
N ILE A 71 9.02 1.04 -17.35
CA ILE A 71 9.82 0.65 -16.18
C ILE A 71 9.34 1.40 -14.94
N TYR A 72 9.19 2.72 -14.99
CA TYR A 72 8.70 3.50 -13.85
C TYR A 72 7.29 3.09 -13.42
N LEU A 73 6.39 2.86 -14.38
CA LEU A 73 5.03 2.39 -14.11
C LEU A 73 5.06 1.04 -13.39
N SER A 74 5.82 0.09 -13.93
CA SER A 74 5.92 -1.26 -13.33
C SER A 74 6.56 -1.29 -11.93
N LEU A 75 7.52 -0.40 -11.64
CA LEU A 75 8.05 -0.24 -10.28
C LEU A 75 7.02 0.36 -9.33
N THR A 76 6.23 1.32 -9.82
CA THR A 76 5.15 1.94 -9.03
C THR A 76 4.05 0.92 -8.74
N ASP A 77 3.68 0.10 -9.71
CA ASP A 77 2.71 -0.97 -9.54
C ASP A 77 3.16 -1.97 -8.48
N LEU A 78 4.45 -2.33 -8.43
CA LEU A 78 5.00 -3.18 -7.36
C LEU A 78 4.85 -2.55 -5.96
N CYS A 79 5.10 -1.25 -5.84
CA CYS A 79 4.90 -0.51 -4.58
C CYS A 79 3.43 -0.46 -4.17
N ILE A 80 2.52 -0.22 -5.13
CA ILE A 80 1.07 -0.17 -4.86
C ILE A 80 0.56 -1.56 -4.51
N LEU A 81 0.94 -2.60 -5.26
CA LEU A 81 0.52 -3.99 -5.05
C LEU A 81 0.89 -4.51 -3.67
N TRP A 82 2.00 -4.04 -3.09
CA TRP A 82 2.43 -4.49 -1.76
C TRP A 82 1.38 -4.21 -0.67
N MET A 83 0.70 -3.06 -0.74
CA MET A 83 -0.25 -2.61 0.27
C MET A 83 -1.52 -3.50 0.37
N PRO A 84 -2.31 -3.72 -0.70
CA PRO A 84 -3.52 -4.52 -0.62
C PRO A 84 -3.24 -6.03 -0.54
N THR A 85 -2.09 -6.51 -1.05
CA THR A 85 -1.83 -7.96 -1.10
C THR A 85 -1.23 -8.47 0.21
N PHE A 86 -0.14 -7.86 0.68
CA PHE A 86 0.55 -8.33 1.88
C PHE A 86 0.13 -7.56 3.13
N ALA A 87 0.13 -6.22 3.12
CA ALA A 87 -0.20 -5.47 4.34
C ALA A 87 -1.67 -5.68 4.75
N PHE A 88 -2.62 -5.42 3.84
CA PHE A 88 -4.03 -5.68 4.09
C PHE A 88 -4.33 -7.18 4.28
N GLY A 89 -3.70 -8.07 3.50
CA GLY A 89 -3.86 -9.51 3.66
C GLY A 89 -3.48 -10.00 5.06
N ILE A 90 -2.32 -9.58 5.57
CA ILE A 90 -1.84 -9.95 6.91
C ILE A 90 -2.73 -9.31 8.01
N PHE A 91 -3.11 -8.05 7.86
CA PHE A 91 -3.99 -7.39 8.82
C PHE A 91 -5.37 -8.01 8.88
N SER A 92 -5.95 -8.37 7.73
CA SER A 92 -7.25 -9.01 7.62
C SER A 92 -7.24 -10.46 8.13
N LEU A 93 -6.13 -11.18 7.96
CA LEU A 93 -5.94 -12.50 8.57
C LEU A 93 -5.82 -12.44 10.09
N ASN A 94 -5.25 -11.39 10.65
CA ASN A 94 -5.08 -11.23 12.10
C ASN A 94 -6.24 -10.45 12.75
N GLY A 95 -7.16 -9.89 11.97
CA GLY A 95 -8.24 -9.03 12.46
C GLY A 95 -7.72 -7.75 13.12
N VAL A 96 -6.57 -7.24 12.66
CA VAL A 96 -5.93 -6.05 13.21
C VAL A 96 -6.76 -4.84 12.87
N VAL A 97 -7.22 -4.14 13.90
CA VAL A 97 -7.87 -2.84 13.79
C VAL A 97 -6.91 -1.74 14.20
N TYR A 98 -7.20 -0.49 13.81
CA TYR A 98 -6.38 0.67 14.14
C TYR A 98 -6.03 0.74 15.63
N CYS A 99 -7.01 0.56 16.53
CA CYS A 99 -6.77 0.61 17.98
C CYS A 99 -5.93 -0.55 18.55
N SER A 100 -5.69 -1.62 17.77
CA SER A 100 -4.80 -2.72 18.18
C SER A 100 -3.34 -2.39 17.86
N SER A 101 -3.08 -1.79 16.69
CA SER A 101 -1.73 -1.38 16.29
C SER A 101 -1.76 -0.06 15.49
N PRO A 102 -1.92 1.08 16.19
CA PRO A 102 -2.18 2.36 15.53
C PRO A 102 -0.98 2.82 14.69
N PHE A 103 0.24 2.59 15.16
CA PHE A 103 1.45 2.95 14.42
C PHE A 103 1.60 2.20 13.09
N LEU A 104 1.39 0.88 13.10
CA LEU A 104 1.52 0.06 11.89
C LEU A 104 0.43 0.43 10.87
N THR A 105 -0.82 0.54 11.31
CA THR A 105 -1.93 0.90 10.41
C THR A 105 -1.77 2.30 9.84
N TYR A 106 -1.35 3.26 10.66
CA TYR A 106 -1.11 4.64 10.21
C TYR A 106 0.05 4.74 9.22
N PHE A 107 1.16 4.02 9.46
CA PHE A 107 2.32 4.01 8.57
C PHE A 107 1.96 3.41 7.20
N VAL A 108 1.28 2.25 7.19
CA VAL A 108 0.83 1.61 5.95
C VAL A 108 -0.10 2.53 5.15
N GLY A 109 -1.04 3.23 5.83
CA GLY A 109 -1.90 4.22 5.19
C GLY A 109 -1.13 5.39 4.59
N CYS A 110 -0.13 5.92 5.30
CA CYS A 110 0.73 6.99 4.79
C CYS A 110 1.51 6.54 3.55
N CYS A 111 2.09 5.33 3.55
CA CYS A 111 2.80 4.81 2.39
C CYS A 111 1.87 4.64 1.17
N GLY A 112 0.63 4.19 1.39
CA GLY A 112 -0.39 4.12 0.33
C GLY A 112 -0.69 5.50 -0.28
N LEU A 113 -0.93 6.51 0.56
CA LEU A 113 -1.18 7.90 0.12
C LEU A 113 0.01 8.46 -0.66
N CYS A 114 1.23 8.31 -0.14
CA CYS A 114 2.44 8.75 -0.85
C CYS A 114 2.50 8.12 -2.24
N THR A 115 2.31 6.80 -2.34
CA THR A 115 2.43 6.10 -3.62
C THR A 115 1.36 6.57 -4.63
N PHE A 116 0.14 6.88 -4.16
CA PHE A 116 -0.92 7.44 -5.00
C PHE A 116 -0.60 8.85 -5.51
N PHE A 117 -0.14 9.75 -4.64
CA PHE A 117 0.23 11.11 -5.04
C PHE A 117 1.43 11.12 -6.00
N TYR A 118 2.47 10.34 -5.68
CA TYR A 118 3.64 10.20 -6.56
C TYR A 118 3.24 9.71 -7.95
N LEU A 119 2.36 8.70 -8.06
CA LEU A 119 1.91 8.20 -9.37
C LEU A 119 1.15 9.27 -10.17
N ASN A 120 0.19 9.96 -9.54
CA ASN A 120 -0.63 10.96 -10.24
C ASN A 120 0.21 12.15 -10.73
N GLU A 121 1.11 12.66 -9.89
CA GLU A 121 1.98 13.77 -10.25
C GLU A 121 2.95 13.38 -11.37
N TYR A 122 3.54 12.18 -11.31
CA TYR A 122 4.43 11.69 -12.37
C TYR A 122 3.69 11.47 -13.70
N LEU A 123 2.48 10.91 -13.65
CA LEU A 123 1.68 10.67 -14.85
C LEU A 123 1.32 12.00 -15.53
N LEU A 124 0.90 13.00 -14.75
CA LEU A 124 0.61 14.36 -15.23
C LEU A 124 1.84 15.04 -15.81
N TYR A 125 3.00 14.94 -15.13
CA TYR A 125 4.24 15.54 -15.61
C TYR A 125 4.73 14.90 -16.92
N THR A 126 4.55 13.60 -17.05
CA THR A 126 4.99 12.84 -18.24
C THR A 126 4.09 13.10 -19.45
N ILE A 127 2.76 13.14 -19.26
CA ILE A 127 1.81 13.45 -20.33
C ILE A 127 1.92 14.91 -20.76
N GLY A 128 2.19 15.83 -19.83
CA GLY A 128 2.35 17.26 -20.13
C GLY A 128 3.66 17.63 -20.85
N ASN A 129 4.65 16.72 -20.90
CA ASN A 129 5.94 16.93 -21.57
C ASN A 129 6.07 16.14 -22.90
N PHE A 130 5.00 15.51 -23.37
CA PHE A 130 4.91 14.85 -24.68
C PHE A 130 4.05 15.67 -25.64
#